data_AF-S6DZS4-F1
#
_entry.id   AF-S6DZS4-F1
#
_cell.length_a   1.000
_cell.length_b   1.000
_cell.length_c   1.000
_cell.angle_alpha   90.00
_cell.angle_beta   90.00
_cell.angle_gamma   90.00
#
_symmetry.space_group_name_H-M   'P 1'
#
loop_
_entity.id
_entity.type
_entity.pdbx_description
1 polymer ?
#
loop_
_entity_poly.entity_id
_entity_poly.type
_entity_poly.pdbx_seq_one_letter_code
_entity_poly.pdbx_strand_id
1 'polypeptide(L)'
;TFDVDVSNIGCGLNGALYFVSMDLDGGLSRFPGNKAGAKYGTGYCDAQCPRDIKFINGEANVEGWSGSTNDPNAGAGRYGTCCSEMDIWEANNMATAYTPHPCTIIGQSRCEGDSCGGTYSNDRY
;
A
#
# COMPACT_ATOMS: atom_id res chain seq x y z
N THR A 1 -14.12 10.51 -14.46
CA THR A 1 -14.79 9.24 -14.79
C THR A 1 -13.83 8.41 -15.63
N PHE A 2 -14.05 7.10 -15.70
CA PHE A 2 -13.27 6.19 -16.52
C PHE A 2 -14.17 5.07 -17.01
N ASP A 3 -13.81 4.47 -18.14
CA ASP A 3 -14.43 3.25 -18.64
C ASP A 3 -13.50 2.06 -18.34
N VAL A 4 -14.08 0.88 -18.06
CA VAL A 4 -13.31 -0.32 -17.71
C VAL A 4 -13.98 -1.57 -18.29
N ASP A 5 -13.17 -2.50 -18.79
CA ASP A 5 -13.61 -3.84 -19.19
C ASP A 5 -13.02 -4.86 -18.19
N VAL A 6 -13.90 -5.45 -17.37
CA VAL A 6 -13.53 -6.49 -16.41
C VAL A 6 -13.99 -7.88 -16.86
N SER A 7 -14.43 -8.06 -18.11
CA SER A 7 -15.02 -9.31 -18.61
C SER A 7 -14.15 -10.55 -18.36
N ASN A 8 -12.82 -10.39 -18.41
CA ASN A 8 -11.84 -11.45 -18.17
C ASN A 8 -11.19 -11.42 -16.77
N ILE A 9 -11.74 -10.66 -15.82
CA ILE A 9 -11.28 -10.63 -14.42
C ILE A 9 -12.30 -11.42 -13.60
N GLY A 10 -12.02 -12.70 -13.35
CA GLY A 10 -12.93 -13.62 -12.65
C GLY A 10 -12.82 -13.61 -11.11
N CYS A 11 -13.44 -14.61 -10.47
CA CYS A 11 -13.38 -14.80 -9.02
C CYS A 11 -11.93 -14.84 -8.50
N GLY A 12 -11.67 -14.15 -7.39
CA GLY A 12 -10.35 -14.13 -6.72
C GLY A 12 -9.36 -13.12 -7.31
N LEU A 13 -9.72 -12.41 -8.38
CA LEU A 13 -8.95 -11.30 -8.93
C LEU A 13 -9.60 -9.96 -8.55
N ASN A 14 -8.77 -8.91 -8.48
CA ASN A 14 -9.20 -7.55 -8.19
C ASN A 14 -8.60 -6.59 -9.23
N GLY A 15 -9.45 -6.01 -10.07
CA GLY A 15 -9.11 -4.83 -10.85
C GLY A 15 -9.44 -3.58 -10.03
N ALA A 16 -8.41 -2.83 -9.63
CA ALA A 16 -8.55 -1.71 -8.72
C ALA A 16 -8.14 -0.37 -9.34
N LEU A 17 -8.95 0.66 -9.13
CA LEU A 17 -8.60 2.07 -9.34
C LEU A 17 -8.95 2.83 -8.06
N TYR A 18 -7.96 3.48 -7.48
CA TYR A 18 -8.08 4.10 -6.17
C TYR A 18 -7.15 5.31 -6.06
N PHE A 19 -7.37 6.12 -5.02
CA PHE A 19 -6.52 7.25 -4.67
C PHE A 19 -5.93 7.04 -3.28
N VAL A 20 -4.64 7.36 -3.14
CA VAL A 20 -3.91 7.32 -1.86
C VAL A 20 -3.17 8.64 -1.64
N SER A 21 -2.99 9.01 -0.38
CA SER A 21 -2.40 10.29 0.01
C SER A 21 -0.86 10.25 0.05
N MET A 22 -0.25 9.85 -1.07
CA MET A 22 1.20 9.81 -1.30
C MET A 22 1.79 11.20 -1.53
N ASP A 23 3.10 11.34 -1.30
CA ASP A 23 3.84 12.55 -1.70
C ASP A 23 3.98 12.62 -3.23
N LEU A 24 3.81 13.83 -3.80
CA LEU A 24 3.89 14.05 -5.25
C LEU A 24 5.24 13.65 -5.87
N ASP A 25 6.33 13.78 -5.11
CA ASP A 25 7.68 13.42 -5.55
C ASP A 25 8.10 12.00 -5.14
N GLY A 26 7.17 11.18 -4.64
CA GLY A 26 7.44 9.83 -4.11
C GLY A 26 8.21 9.84 -2.78
N GLY A 27 8.22 10.98 -2.08
CA GLY A 27 8.92 11.17 -0.80
C GLY A 27 10.38 11.60 -0.95
N LEU A 28 10.79 12.04 -2.14
CA LEU A 28 12.18 12.42 -2.46
C LEU A 28 12.66 13.59 -1.59
N SER A 29 11.82 14.60 -1.38
CA SER A 29 12.12 15.78 -0.56
C SER A 29 12.12 15.49 0.95
N ARG A 30 11.22 14.60 1.41
CA ARG A 30 11.09 14.23 2.83
C ARG A 30 12.14 13.23 3.29
N PHE A 31 12.59 12.36 2.39
CA PHE A 31 13.45 11.22 2.73
C PHE A 31 14.74 11.26 1.91
N PRO A 32 15.83 11.85 2.45
CA PRO A 32 17.09 11.97 1.72
C PRO A 32 17.69 10.65 1.24
N GLY A 33 17.35 9.51 1.86
CA GLY A 33 17.73 8.17 1.40
C GLY A 33 17.04 7.72 0.11
N ASN A 34 15.85 8.25 -0.18
CA ASN A 34 15.18 8.05 -1.46
C ASN A 34 15.86 8.93 -2.51
N LYS A 35 16.48 8.31 -3.53
CA LYS A 35 17.08 8.99 -4.68
C LYS A 35 16.35 8.72 -6.00
N ALA A 36 15.25 7.97 -5.95
CA ALA A 36 14.51 7.54 -7.13
C ALA A 36 13.25 8.41 -7.33
N GLY A 37 12.45 8.59 -6.28
CA GLY A 37 11.25 9.42 -6.29
C GLY A 37 10.12 8.88 -7.17
N ALA A 38 9.14 9.74 -7.47
CA ALA A 38 7.94 9.39 -8.24
C ALA A 38 8.24 8.82 -9.63
N LYS A 39 9.36 9.23 -10.25
CA LYS A 39 9.80 8.71 -11.56
C LYS A 39 9.91 7.19 -11.59
N TYR A 40 10.21 6.56 -10.45
CA TYR A 40 10.35 5.12 -10.30
C TYR A 40 9.28 4.51 -9.36
N GLY A 41 8.17 5.22 -9.11
CA GLY A 41 7.06 4.69 -8.32
C GLY A 41 7.37 4.43 -6.85
N THR A 42 8.23 5.24 -6.22
CA THR A 42 8.50 5.12 -4.77
C THR A 42 7.45 5.85 -3.93
N GLY A 43 7.42 5.54 -2.62
CA GLY A 43 6.62 6.29 -1.64
C GLY A 43 5.18 5.81 -1.50
N TYR A 44 4.86 4.60 -1.95
CA TYR A 44 3.52 4.01 -1.78
C TYR A 44 3.09 4.00 -0.31
N CYS A 45 1.78 4.16 -0.10
CA CYS A 45 1.11 4.03 1.18
C CYS A 45 -0.38 3.78 0.91
N ASP A 46 -1.06 3.15 1.85
CA ASP A 46 -2.51 2.98 1.83
C ASP A 46 -3.05 2.81 3.27
N ALA A 47 -4.34 2.54 3.44
CA ALA A 47 -4.95 2.45 4.76
C ALA A 47 -4.71 1.11 5.48
N GLN A 48 -4.09 0.13 4.80
CA GLN A 48 -3.64 -1.14 5.38
C GLN A 48 -2.22 -1.07 5.91
N CYS A 49 -1.52 0.06 5.75
CA CYS A 49 -0.15 0.24 6.22
C CYS A 49 0.82 -0.88 5.74
N PRO A 50 0.89 -1.15 4.42
CA PRO A 50 1.59 -2.29 3.83
C PRO A 50 3.02 -2.41 4.34
N ARG A 51 3.32 -3.60 4.87
CA ARG A 51 4.64 -3.96 5.41
C ARG A 51 5.49 -4.75 4.43
N ASP A 52 4.92 -5.10 3.28
CA ASP A 52 5.56 -5.79 2.17
C ASP A 52 6.40 -4.86 1.27
N ILE A 53 6.30 -3.55 1.49
CA ILE A 53 7.12 -2.56 0.80
C ILE A 53 8.58 -2.71 1.22
N LYS A 54 9.44 -2.96 0.22
CA LYS A 54 10.89 -3.21 0.39
C LYS A 54 11.66 -1.95 0.79
N PHE A 55 11.16 -0.76 0.45
CA PHE A 55 11.77 0.52 0.80
C PHE A 55 10.71 1.51 1.32
N ILE A 56 10.83 1.89 2.59
CA ILE A 56 9.91 2.84 3.25
C ILE A 56 10.75 4.00 3.78
N ASN A 57 10.33 5.23 3.53
CA ASN A 57 11.06 6.45 3.94
C ASN A 57 12.53 6.50 3.45
N GLY A 58 12.81 5.92 2.28
CA GLY A 58 14.17 5.86 1.73
C GLY A 58 15.10 4.86 2.44
N GLU A 59 14.57 4.03 3.34
CA GLU A 59 15.29 2.99 4.07
C GLU A 59 14.81 1.61 3.62
N ALA A 60 15.71 0.63 3.54
CA ALA A 60 15.34 -0.75 3.20
C ALA A 60 14.63 -1.41 4.38
N ASN A 61 13.47 -2.03 4.15
CA ASN A 61 12.66 -2.69 5.18
C ASN A 61 13.17 -4.10 5.53
N VAL A 62 14.50 -4.23 5.70
CA VAL A 62 15.19 -5.53 5.85
C VAL A 62 15.18 -6.06 7.28
N GLU A 63 14.98 -5.19 8.27
CA GLU A 63 14.91 -5.59 9.66
C GLU A 63 13.67 -6.46 9.90
N GLY A 64 13.88 -7.64 10.47
CA GLY A 64 12.79 -8.58 10.76
C GLY A 64 12.05 -9.07 9.50
N TRP A 65 12.65 -8.94 8.31
CA TRP A 65 12.01 -9.39 7.07
C TRP A 65 11.75 -10.90 7.10
N SER A 66 10.49 -11.27 6.97
CA SER A 66 10.05 -12.65 6.81
C SER A 66 9.47 -12.84 5.42
N GLY A 67 9.95 -13.85 4.69
CA GLY A 67 9.37 -14.22 3.39
C GLY A 67 7.93 -14.71 3.56
N SER A 68 7.09 -14.42 2.57
CA SER A 68 5.73 -14.94 2.55
C SER A 68 5.72 -16.46 2.38
N THR A 69 4.73 -17.13 2.98
CA THR A 69 4.54 -18.58 2.85
C THR A 69 3.83 -18.98 1.55
N ASN A 70 3.19 -18.03 0.86
CA ASN A 70 2.35 -18.28 -0.31
C ASN A 70 2.63 -17.35 -1.50
N ASP A 71 3.58 -16.42 -1.38
CA ASP A 71 4.08 -15.59 -2.48
C ASP A 71 5.61 -15.67 -2.53
N PRO A 72 6.21 -16.13 -3.65
CA PRO A 72 7.65 -16.33 -3.74
C PRO A 72 8.48 -15.03 -3.77
N ASN A 73 7.85 -13.87 -3.99
CA ASN A 73 8.53 -12.58 -4.16
C ASN A 73 8.17 -11.53 -3.09
N ALA A 74 7.19 -11.85 -2.25
CA ALA A 74 6.72 -11.00 -1.17
C ALA A 74 7.25 -11.44 0.20
N GLY A 75 7.03 -10.58 1.17
CA GLY A 75 7.35 -10.79 2.58
C GLY A 75 6.84 -9.60 3.37
N ALA A 76 7.18 -9.51 4.64
CA ALA A 76 6.88 -8.35 5.46
C ALA A 76 8.09 -7.99 6.32
N GLY A 77 8.42 -6.70 6.37
CA GLY A 77 9.47 -6.16 7.23
C GLY A 77 8.92 -5.52 8.50
N ARG A 78 9.81 -4.89 9.26
CA ARG A 78 9.49 -4.21 10.52
C ARG A 78 8.50 -3.04 10.35
N TYR A 79 8.65 -2.28 9.27
CA TYR A 79 7.89 -1.04 9.06
C TYR A 79 6.74 -1.23 8.09
N GLY A 80 5.70 -0.42 8.25
CA GLY A 80 4.62 -0.22 7.27
C GLY A 80 4.50 1.25 6.87
N THR A 81 3.76 1.52 5.79
CA THR A 81 3.59 2.87 5.23
C THR A 81 2.10 3.19 5.04
N CYS A 82 1.56 4.01 5.94
CA CYS A 82 0.13 4.30 6.06
C CYS A 82 -0.23 5.64 5.42
N CYS A 83 -1.41 5.73 4.81
CA CYS A 83 -2.07 7.00 4.51
C CYS A 83 -3.57 6.80 4.24
N SER A 84 -4.33 7.90 4.15
CA SER A 84 -5.74 7.81 3.76
C SER A 84 -5.88 7.30 2.33
N GLU A 85 -6.89 6.46 2.12
CA GLU A 85 -7.16 5.74 0.88
C GLU A 85 -8.65 5.90 0.49
N MET A 86 -8.89 6.02 -0.81
CA MET A 86 -10.22 6.04 -1.38
C MET A 86 -10.26 5.04 -2.52
N ASP A 87 -10.87 3.89 -2.25
CA ASP A 87 -11.16 2.88 -3.25
C ASP A 87 -12.35 3.34 -4.10
N ILE A 88 -12.03 3.98 -5.22
CA ILE A 88 -13.02 4.42 -6.19
C ILE A 88 -13.68 3.21 -6.86
N TRP A 89 -12.91 2.15 -7.07
CA TRP A 89 -13.34 0.94 -7.73
C TRP A 89 -12.44 -0.23 -7.36
N GLU A 90 -12.97 -1.20 -6.63
CA GLU A 90 -12.39 -2.55 -6.49
C GLU A 90 -13.40 -3.55 -7.03
N ALA A 91 -13.05 -4.27 -8.10
CA ALA A 91 -14.03 -5.13 -8.77
C ALA A 91 -13.45 -6.27 -9.58
N ASN A 92 -14.34 -7.17 -9.96
CA ASN A 92 -14.17 -8.18 -11.00
C ASN A 92 -15.50 -8.34 -11.76
N ASN A 93 -15.62 -9.33 -12.64
CA ASN A 93 -16.86 -9.57 -13.38
C ASN A 93 -18.03 -10.12 -12.54
N MET A 94 -17.82 -10.36 -11.24
CA MET A 94 -18.83 -10.89 -10.33
C MET A 94 -19.33 -9.85 -9.32
N ALA A 95 -18.47 -8.94 -8.85
CA ALA A 95 -18.78 -7.99 -7.80
C ALA A 95 -17.95 -6.70 -7.91
N THR A 96 -18.45 -5.63 -7.28
CA THR A 96 -17.79 -4.32 -7.19
C THR A 96 -18.04 -3.67 -5.83
N ALA A 97 -17.06 -2.92 -5.33
CA ALA A 97 -17.14 -2.09 -4.13
C ALA A 97 -16.54 -0.69 -4.38
N TYR A 98 -17.04 0.29 -3.62
CA TYR A 98 -16.49 1.64 -3.51
C TYR A 98 -16.34 1.94 -2.01
N THR A 99 -15.13 2.23 -1.55
CA THR A 99 -14.83 2.16 -0.11
C THR A 99 -13.88 3.29 0.33
N PRO A 100 -14.36 4.25 1.15
CA PRO A 100 -13.48 5.25 1.76
C PRO A 100 -12.79 4.67 2.99
N HIS A 101 -11.48 4.82 3.08
CA HIS A 101 -10.65 4.41 4.21
C HIS A 101 -9.94 5.60 4.85
N PRO A 102 -10.53 6.22 5.89
CA PRO A 102 -9.92 7.35 6.57
C PRO A 102 -8.83 6.87 7.55
N CYS A 103 -7.79 7.68 7.70
CA CYS A 103 -6.79 7.53 8.76
C CYS A 103 -6.76 8.80 9.64
N THR A 104 -6.33 8.67 10.89
CA THR A 104 -6.13 9.81 11.80
C THR A 104 -5.04 10.76 11.29
N ILE A 105 -4.04 10.22 10.60
CA ILE A 105 -3.01 10.95 9.86
C ILE A 105 -3.35 10.85 8.36
N ILE A 106 -3.56 11.99 7.70
CA ILE A 106 -4.04 12.01 6.31
C ILE A 106 -2.95 11.55 5.32
N GLY A 107 -1.79 12.21 5.34
CA GLY A 107 -0.68 11.93 4.43
C GLY A 107 0.17 10.72 4.85
N GLN A 108 1.16 10.39 4.03
CA GLN A 108 2.05 9.26 4.29
C GLN A 108 2.76 9.37 5.65
N SER A 109 2.69 8.29 6.44
CA SER A 109 3.38 8.11 7.70
C SER A 109 3.89 6.67 7.86
N ARG A 110 4.98 6.49 8.61
CA ARG A 110 5.54 5.17 8.91
C ARG A 110 5.00 4.65 10.23
N CYS A 111 4.56 3.39 10.25
CA CYS A 111 4.20 2.63 11.45
C CYS A 111 5.23 1.53 11.71
N GLU A 112 5.16 0.86 12.87
CA GLU A 112 6.09 -0.21 13.24
C GLU A 112 5.39 -1.42 13.88
N GLY A 113 5.71 -2.63 13.39
CA GLY A 113 5.23 -3.88 13.99
C GLY A 113 3.71 -3.98 14.04
N ASP A 114 3.19 -4.47 15.17
CA ASP A 114 1.74 -4.63 15.36
C ASP A 114 0.98 -3.30 15.49
N SER A 115 1.67 -2.17 15.73
CA SER A 115 1.02 -0.85 15.72
C SER A 115 0.63 -0.36 14.32
N CYS A 116 1.00 -1.11 13.27
CA CYS A 116 0.60 -0.82 11.90
C CYS A 116 -0.87 -1.16 11.61
N GLY A 117 -1.46 -2.14 12.30
CA GLY A 117 -2.77 -2.65 11.91
C GLY A 117 -2.76 -3.29 10.51
N GLY A 118 -3.93 -3.32 9.88
CA GLY A 118 -4.09 -3.75 8.49
C GLY A 118 -3.84 -5.25 8.27
N THR A 119 -3.72 -5.65 7.02
CA THR A 119 -3.68 -7.08 6.62
C THR A 119 -2.39 -7.80 7.04
N TYR A 120 -1.28 -7.08 7.22
CA TYR A 120 0.05 -7.65 7.49
C TYR A 120 0.46 -7.59 8.97
N SER A 121 -0.51 -7.61 9.90
CA SER A 121 -0.29 -7.50 11.34
C SER A 121 -1.14 -8.50 12.13
N ASN A 122 -0.78 -8.73 13.41
CA ASN A 122 -1.53 -9.63 14.29
C ASN A 122 -2.90 -9.06 14.71
N ASP A 123 -2.92 -7.76 14.97
CA ASP A 123 -4.16 -7.00 15.16
C ASP A 123 -4.38 -6.12 13.93
N ARG A 124 -5.61 -6.07 13.44
CA ARG A 124 -5.98 -5.24 12.29
C ARG A 124 -6.22 -3.78 12.71
N TYR A 125 -6.63 -3.54 13.95
CA TYR A 125 -7.20 -2.25 14.39
C TYR A 125 -6.37 -1.54 15.45
#